data_AF-A0A133ZUH6-F1
#
_entry.id   AF-A0A133ZUH6-F1
#
_cell.length_a   1.000
_cell.length_b   1.000
_cell.length_c   1.000
_cell.angle_alpha   90.00
_cell.angle_beta   90.00
_cell.angle_gamma   90.00
#
_symmetry.space_group_name_H-M   'P 1'
#
loop_
_entity.id
_entity.type
_entity.pdbx_description
1 polymer ?
#
loop_
_entity_poly.entity_id
_entity_poly.type
_entity_poly.pdbx_seq_one_letter_code
_entity_poly.pdbx_strand_id
1 'polypeptide(L)'
;MPEVGDRVIVKFPDANEQNVYVQNAFHVGSAGGCDNPEIKFFKNKEGKEIRLSPESVLITDNNGSSIELKDDKGISIKSSGMISIVAKTEVLIESSNAGISLISPSSVQITQNGTQIEMNDGITNKGSKVYLG
;
A
#
# COMPACT_ATOMS: atom_id res chain seq x y z
N MET A 1 5.20 -1.13 -21.60
CA MET A 1 6.08 -1.03 -22.79
C MET A 1 7.51 -1.04 -22.29
N PRO A 2 8.45 -1.69 -22.99
CA PRO A 2 9.88 -1.54 -22.71
C PRO A 2 10.29 -0.06 -22.78
N GLU A 3 11.28 0.33 -21.98
CA GLU A 3 11.84 1.68 -21.98
C GLU A 3 13.07 1.77 -22.90
N VAL A 4 13.45 3.01 -23.25
CA VAL A 4 14.67 3.24 -24.03
C VAL A 4 15.87 2.74 -23.23
N GLY A 5 16.60 1.79 -23.80
CA GLY A 5 17.74 1.13 -23.16
C GLY A 5 17.44 -0.29 -22.66
N ASP A 6 16.18 -0.70 -22.61
CA ASP A 6 15.82 -2.08 -22.24
C ASP A 6 16.31 -3.08 -23.28
N ARG A 7 16.73 -4.24 -22.78
CA ARG A 7 16.99 -5.40 -23.64
C ARG A 7 15.69 -6.13 -23.91
N VAL A 8 15.47 -6.43 -25.19
CA VAL A 8 14.24 -7.04 -25.68
C VAL A 8 14.52 -8.34 -26.43
N ILE A 9 13.55 -9.24 -26.42
CA ILE A 9 13.50 -10.41 -27.30
C ILE A 9 12.70 -10.00 -28.53
N VAL A 10 13.37 -9.96 -29.67
CA VAL A 10 12.76 -9.72 -30.98
C VAL A 10 12.41 -11.07 -31.60
N LYS A 11 11.18 -11.20 -32.12
CA LYS A 11 10.69 -12.42 -32.76
C LYS A 11 10.40 -12.17 -34.24
N PHE A 12 10.91 -13.07 -35.06
CA PHE A 12 10.62 -13.17 -36.49
C PHE A 12 9.62 -14.33 -36.66
N PRO A 13 8.32 -14.05 -36.88
CA PRO A 13 7.31 -15.11 -36.98
C PRO A 13 7.40 -15.89 -38.29
N ASP A 14 7.97 -15.30 -39.33
CA ASP A 14 8.19 -15.88 -40.64
C ASP A 14 9.46 -15.27 -41.29
N ALA A 15 9.69 -15.57 -42.58
CA ALA A 15 10.84 -15.08 -43.32
C ALA A 15 10.71 -13.62 -43.79
N ASN A 16 9.57 -12.95 -43.58
CA ASN A 16 9.38 -11.56 -43.91
C ASN A 16 9.80 -10.67 -42.73
N GLU A 17 10.94 -10.00 -42.85
CA GLU A 17 11.49 -9.13 -41.80
C GLU A 17 10.53 -7.99 -41.39
N GLN A 18 9.59 -7.59 -42.25
CA GLN A 18 8.59 -6.58 -41.93
C GLN A 18 7.54 -7.06 -40.91
N ASN A 19 7.42 -8.38 -40.69
CA ASN A 19 6.50 -8.98 -39.72
C ASN A 19 7.12 -9.11 -38.31
N VAL A 20 8.31 -8.56 -38.11
CA VAL A 20 9.04 -8.62 -36.84
C VAL A 20 8.30 -7.89 -35.72
N TYR A 21 8.35 -8.44 -34.51
CA TYR A 21 7.78 -7.77 -33.33
C TYR A 21 8.61 -8.04 -32.07
N VAL A 22 8.46 -7.15 -31.08
CA VAL A 22 9.04 -7.35 -29.75
C VAL A 22 8.13 -8.28 -28.96
N GLN A 23 8.67 -9.43 -28.54
CA GLN A 23 7.93 -10.40 -27.74
C GLN A 23 7.92 -10.03 -26.25
N ASN A 24 9.08 -9.74 -25.67
CA ASN A 24 9.26 -9.44 -24.25
C ASN A 24 10.44 -8.50 -24.01
N ALA A 25 10.48 -7.81 -22.88
CA ALA A 25 11.69 -7.22 -22.30
C ALA A 25 12.15 -8.06 -21.09
N PHE A 26 13.45 -8.07 -20.82
CA PHE A 26 14.00 -8.85 -19.70
C PHE A 26 15.20 -8.17 -19.07
N HIS A 27 15.38 -8.41 -17.77
CA HIS A 27 16.57 -8.00 -17.03
C HIS A 27 17.72 -8.98 -17.31
N VAL A 28 18.95 -8.47 -17.37
CA VAL A 28 20.16 -9.30 -17.52
C VAL A 28 20.93 -9.35 -16.22
N GLY A 29 21.21 -10.56 -15.74
CA GLY A 29 21.86 -10.80 -14.45
C GLY A 29 20.93 -10.53 -13.26
N SER A 30 21.52 -10.18 -12.11
CA SER A 30 20.80 -9.82 -10.89
C SER A 30 20.25 -8.38 -10.91
N ALA A 31 20.39 -7.66 -12.03
CA ALA A 31 19.87 -6.31 -12.18
C ALA A 31 18.36 -6.29 -11.95
N GLY A 32 17.88 -5.28 -11.21
CA GLY A 32 16.45 -5.12 -10.91
C GLY A 32 15.92 -6.01 -9.78
N GLY A 33 16.76 -6.85 -9.15
CA GLY A 33 16.36 -7.70 -8.01
C GLY A 33 15.84 -9.09 -8.40
N CYS A 34 16.14 -9.55 -9.63
CA CYS A 34 15.77 -10.88 -10.12
C CYS A 34 16.80 -11.97 -9.76
N ASP A 35 17.31 -11.96 -8.53
CA ASP A 35 18.32 -12.93 -8.04
C ASP A 35 17.71 -14.08 -7.21
N ASN A 36 16.51 -13.89 -6.66
CA ASN A 36 15.81 -14.90 -5.88
C ASN A 36 14.48 -15.30 -6.55
N PRO A 37 14.33 -16.55 -7.07
CA PRO A 37 13.12 -16.99 -7.75
C PRO A 37 11.89 -17.14 -6.84
N GLU A 38 12.09 -17.24 -5.52
CA GLU A 38 11.00 -17.29 -4.54
C GLU A 38 10.33 -15.92 -4.34
N ILE A 39 10.99 -14.85 -4.78
CA ILE A 39 10.46 -13.49 -4.71
C ILE A 39 9.98 -13.09 -6.10
N LYS A 40 8.68 -12.81 -6.20
CA LYS A 40 8.04 -12.33 -7.43
C LYS A 40 7.65 -10.88 -7.22
N PHE A 41 7.93 -10.03 -8.19
CA PHE A 41 7.52 -8.63 -8.09
C PHE A 41 7.14 -8.03 -9.43
N PHE A 42 6.28 -7.04 -9.38
CA PHE A 42 5.99 -6.11 -10.47
C PHE A 42 6.47 -4.74 -10.04
N LYS A 43 7.46 -4.19 -10.75
CA LYS A 43 8.14 -2.94 -10.40
C LYS A 43 8.26 -2.02 -11.61
N ASN A 44 8.05 -0.72 -11.42
CA ASN A 44 8.29 0.30 -12.45
C ASN A 44 9.66 0.98 -12.27
N LYS A 45 10.09 1.78 -13.25
CA LYS A 45 11.39 2.48 -13.20
C LYS A 45 11.51 3.47 -12.05
N GLU A 46 10.38 4.03 -11.59
CA GLU A 46 10.32 4.93 -10.45
C GLU A 46 10.48 4.21 -9.11
N GLY A 47 10.52 2.86 -9.13
CA GLY A 47 10.77 2.03 -7.97
C GLY A 47 9.52 1.58 -7.22
N LYS A 48 8.31 1.94 -7.66
CA LYS A 48 7.06 1.42 -7.08
C LYS A 48 6.91 -0.05 -7.39
N GLU A 49 6.41 -0.80 -6.42
CA GLU A 49 6.52 -2.25 -6.42
C GLU A 49 5.32 -2.94 -5.78
N ILE A 50 4.88 -4.03 -6.41
CA ILE A 50 4.05 -5.07 -5.81
C ILE A 50 4.94 -6.31 -5.70
N ARG A 51 5.16 -6.85 -4.49
CA ARG A 51 6.06 -7.97 -4.22
C ARG A 51 5.31 -9.09 -3.48
N LEU A 52 5.54 -10.31 -3.93
CA LEU A 52 5.14 -11.55 -3.30
C LEU A 52 6.42 -12.28 -2.88
N SER A 53 6.50 -12.65 -1.62
CA SER A 53 7.59 -13.42 -1.03
C SER A 53 7.00 -14.55 -0.20
N PRO A 54 7.79 -15.57 0.20
CA PRO A 54 7.27 -16.68 0.99
C PRO A 54 6.57 -16.25 2.29
N GLU A 55 6.97 -15.12 2.88
CA GLU A 55 6.49 -14.66 4.19
C GLU A 55 5.61 -13.39 4.12
N SER A 56 5.43 -12.80 2.94
CA SER A 56 4.70 -11.53 2.83
C SER A 56 4.20 -11.16 1.43
N VAL A 57 3.16 -10.32 1.43
CA VAL A 57 2.69 -9.53 0.28
C VAL A 57 2.93 -8.05 0.59
N LEU A 58 3.62 -7.34 -0.30
CA LEU A 58 3.99 -5.94 -0.13
C LEU A 58 3.56 -5.11 -1.34
N ILE A 59 2.93 -3.98 -1.09
CA ILE A 59 2.72 -2.90 -2.06
C ILE A 59 3.44 -1.67 -1.52
N THR A 60 4.40 -1.12 -2.25
CA THR A 60 5.25 -0.04 -1.73
C THR A 60 5.64 0.94 -2.83
N ASP A 61 5.80 2.21 -2.48
CA ASP A 61 6.45 3.18 -3.35
C ASP A 61 7.98 3.19 -3.19
N ASN A 62 8.52 2.35 -2.30
CA ASN A 62 9.93 2.33 -1.87
C ASN A 62 10.43 3.72 -1.40
N ASN A 63 9.52 4.58 -0.95
CA ASN A 63 9.78 5.95 -0.50
C ASN A 63 8.92 6.33 0.72
N GLY A 64 8.65 5.35 1.59
CA GLY A 64 8.03 5.55 2.90
C GLY A 64 6.55 5.22 3.00
N SER A 65 5.85 4.92 1.90
CA SER A 65 4.45 4.44 1.94
C SER A 65 4.36 2.98 1.53
N SER A 66 3.61 2.18 2.30
CA SER A 66 3.43 0.75 2.01
C SER A 66 2.15 0.16 2.59
N ILE A 67 1.68 -0.91 1.96
CA ILE A 67 0.71 -1.86 2.51
C ILE A 67 1.41 -3.21 2.55
N GLU A 68 1.46 -3.84 3.72
CA GLU A 68 2.19 -5.09 3.92
C GLU A 68 1.33 -6.09 4.70
N LEU A 69 1.21 -7.30 4.17
CA LEU A 69 0.63 -8.46 4.84
C LEU A 69 1.78 -9.42 5.14
N LYS A 70 1.98 -9.74 6.41
CA LYS A 70 3.03 -10.63 6.93
C LYS A 70 2.42 -11.77 7.72
N ASP A 71 2.93 -12.98 7.50
CA ASP A 71 2.38 -14.19 8.12
C ASP A 71 2.46 -14.16 9.65
N ASP A 72 3.53 -13.61 10.20
CA ASP A 72 3.81 -13.59 11.65
C ASP A 72 3.30 -12.33 12.37
N LYS A 73 2.94 -11.28 11.64
CA LYS A 73 2.65 -9.93 12.17
C LYS A 73 1.32 -9.35 11.71
N GLY A 74 0.63 -10.00 10.79
CA GLY A 74 -0.63 -9.53 10.24
C GLY A 74 -0.45 -8.40 9.22
N ILE A 75 -1.34 -7.40 9.27
CA ILE A 75 -1.45 -6.36 8.24
C ILE A 75 -0.95 -5.03 8.77
N SER A 76 -0.14 -4.31 7.97
CA SER A 76 0.26 -2.94 8.26
C SER A 76 0.05 -2.02 7.05
N ILE A 77 -0.44 -0.81 7.34
CA ILE A 77 -0.61 0.27 6.36
C ILE A 77 0.18 1.46 6.87
N LYS A 78 1.11 1.96 6.07
CA LYS A 78 2.00 3.07 6.38
C LYS A 78 1.94 4.08 5.26
N SER A 79 1.90 5.37 5.60
CA SER A 79 1.97 6.44 4.62
C SER A 79 2.84 7.57 5.16
N SER A 80 3.62 8.19 4.28
CA SER A 80 4.25 9.48 4.54
C SER A 80 3.26 10.66 4.50
N GLY A 81 2.02 10.41 4.02
CA GLY A 81 0.93 11.36 3.98
C GLY A 81 -0.32 10.87 4.71
N MET A 82 -1.48 11.36 4.27
CA MET A 82 -2.78 11.02 4.86
C MET A 82 -3.24 9.61 4.44
N ILE A 83 -3.80 8.86 5.40
CA ILE A 83 -4.60 7.66 5.14
C ILE A 83 -6.09 8.05 5.29
N SER A 84 -6.90 7.77 4.26
CA SER A 84 -8.34 8.03 4.27
C SER A 84 -9.12 6.71 4.10
N ILE A 85 -10.09 6.48 4.96
CA ILE A 85 -10.97 5.30 4.93
C ILE A 85 -12.41 5.82 4.83
N VAL A 86 -13.09 5.52 3.72
CA VAL A 86 -14.44 6.03 3.42
C VAL A 86 -15.32 4.88 2.95
N ALA A 87 -16.49 4.74 3.56
CA ALA A 87 -17.50 3.76 3.17
C ALA A 87 -18.88 4.43 3.05
N LYS A 88 -19.71 3.94 2.12
CA LYS A 88 -21.09 4.43 1.95
C LYS A 88 -22.02 3.96 3.07
N THR A 89 -21.77 2.78 3.63
CA THR A 89 -22.65 2.14 4.61
C THR A 89 -22.03 2.16 5.99
N GLU A 90 -20.95 1.40 6.21
CA GLU A 90 -20.37 1.18 7.53
C GLU A 90 -18.86 0.92 7.44
N VAL A 91 -18.13 1.36 8.47
CA VAL A 91 -16.76 0.91 8.77
C VAL A 91 -16.79 0.30 10.17
N LEU A 92 -16.53 -1.01 10.27
CA LEU A 92 -16.44 -1.74 11.54
C LEU A 92 -14.98 -1.91 11.96
N ILE A 93 -14.65 -1.51 13.18
CA ILE A 93 -13.33 -1.73 13.81
C ILE A 93 -13.57 -2.46 15.13
N GLU A 94 -13.08 -3.70 15.23
CA GLU A 94 -13.32 -4.56 16.38
C GLU A 94 -12.04 -5.30 16.79
N SER A 95 -11.87 -5.50 18.10
CA SER A 95 -10.89 -6.43 18.68
C SER A 95 -11.63 -7.34 19.66
N SER A 96 -11.62 -8.65 19.41
CA SER A 96 -12.42 -9.61 20.16
C SER A 96 -11.77 -10.07 21.48
N ASN A 97 -10.46 -9.86 21.65
CA ASN A 97 -9.70 -10.39 22.78
C ASN A 97 -8.88 -9.34 23.54
N ALA A 98 -8.43 -8.28 22.85
CA ALA A 98 -7.53 -7.29 23.43
C ALA A 98 -8.18 -5.89 23.35
N GLY A 99 -7.43 -4.89 22.87
CA GLY A 99 -7.91 -3.52 22.76
C GLY A 99 -7.71 -2.95 21.36
N ILE A 100 -8.28 -1.76 21.18
CA ILE A 100 -8.04 -0.86 20.05
C ILE A 100 -7.24 0.33 20.58
N SER A 101 -6.16 0.70 19.91
CA SER A 101 -5.31 1.83 20.29
C SER A 101 -5.33 2.92 19.22
N LEU A 102 -5.53 4.17 19.64
CA LEU A 102 -5.49 5.36 18.81
C LEU A 102 -4.46 6.32 19.43
N ILE A 103 -3.33 6.52 18.74
CA ILE A 103 -2.21 7.29 19.26
C ILE A 103 -2.00 8.49 18.34
N SER A 104 -2.05 9.69 18.90
CA SER A 104 -1.83 10.95 18.18
C SER A 104 -1.08 11.93 19.08
N PRO A 105 -0.01 12.59 18.60
CA PRO A 105 0.71 13.60 19.37
C PRO A 105 -0.03 14.95 19.43
N SER A 106 -1.03 15.17 18.59
CA SER A 106 -1.72 16.47 18.48
C SER A 106 -3.19 16.38 18.89
N SER A 107 -4.00 15.61 18.16
CA SER A 107 -5.40 15.45 18.54
C SER A 107 -6.04 14.16 18.02
N VAL A 108 -7.13 13.76 18.66
CA VAL A 108 -8.07 12.74 18.18
C VAL A 108 -9.48 13.35 18.21
N GLN A 109 -10.21 13.26 17.09
CA GLN A 109 -11.55 13.85 16.96
C GLN A 109 -12.56 12.83 16.43
N ILE A 110 -13.74 12.81 17.06
CA ILE A 110 -14.92 12.05 16.61
C ILE A 110 -16.05 13.05 16.39
N THR A 111 -16.63 13.05 15.19
CA THR A 111 -17.70 13.99 14.83
C THR A 111 -18.92 13.22 14.31
N GLN A 112 -20.09 13.51 14.86
CA GLN A 112 -21.35 12.86 14.49
C GLN A 112 -22.48 13.88 14.52
N ASN A 113 -23.09 14.14 13.35
CA ASN A 113 -24.25 15.03 13.19
C ASN A 113 -24.15 16.37 13.98
N GLY A 114 -23.00 17.04 13.89
CA GLY A 114 -22.75 18.31 14.60
C GLY A 114 -22.31 18.19 16.06
N THR A 115 -22.35 16.99 16.65
CA THR A 115 -21.74 16.68 17.96
C THR A 115 -20.28 16.30 17.78
N GLN A 116 -19.41 16.75 18.68
CA GLN A 116 -17.97 16.51 18.62
C GLN A 116 -17.42 16.07 19.97
N ILE A 117 -16.55 15.05 19.94
CA ILE A 117 -15.62 14.69 21.02
C ILE A 117 -14.21 14.94 20.50
N GLU A 118 -13.39 15.68 21.24
CA GLU A 118 -12.00 16.01 20.87
C GLU A 118 -11.05 15.78 22.05
N MET A 119 -9.95 15.07 21.79
CA MET A 119 -8.83 14.93 22.72
C MET A 119 -7.66 15.77 22.21
N ASN A 120 -7.29 16.83 22.95
CA ASN A 120 -6.20 17.76 22.64
C ASN A 120 -5.83 18.50 23.94
N ASP A 121 -4.78 18.06 24.64
CA ASP A 121 -4.42 18.51 26.01
C ASP A 121 -5.53 18.37 27.07
N GLY A 122 -6.47 17.45 26.83
CA GLY A 122 -7.65 17.21 27.66
C GLY A 122 -8.77 16.63 26.82
N ILE A 123 -9.94 16.41 27.43
CA ILE A 123 -11.13 15.93 26.72
C ILE A 123 -12.15 17.07 26.65
N THR A 124 -12.52 17.46 25.43
CA THR A 124 -13.56 18.46 25.16
C THR A 124 -14.77 17.82 24.49
N ASN A 125 -15.97 18.14 24.97
CA ASN A 125 -17.24 17.70 24.39
C ASN A 125 -18.05 18.92 23.94
N LYS A 126 -18.54 18.93 22.70
CA LYS A 126 -19.38 20.01 22.15
C LYS A 126 -20.65 19.43 21.55
N GLY A 127 -21.80 19.97 21.97
CA GLY A 127 -23.12 19.59 21.46
C GLY A 127 -24.24 20.33 22.16
N SER A 128 -25.46 20.26 21.62
CA SER A 128 -26.64 20.93 22.18
C SER A 128 -27.06 20.42 23.56
N LYS A 129 -26.69 19.17 23.88
CA LYS A 129 -26.87 18.51 25.18
C LYS A 129 -25.67 17.59 25.44
N VAL A 130 -25.12 17.65 26.65
CA VAL A 130 -24.03 16.77 27.12
C VAL A 130 -24.48 16.13 28.42
N TYR A 131 -24.46 14.81 28.50
CA TYR A 131 -24.74 14.06 29.73
C TYR A 131 -23.41 13.62 30.34
N LEU A 132 -23.10 14.14 31.52
CA LEU A 132 -21.98 13.69 32.34
C LEU A 132 -22.56 12.69 33.35
N GLY A 133 -22.21 11.42 33.18
CA GLY A 133 -22.55 10.35 34.13
C GLY A 133 -21.58 10.27 35.29
#